data_AF-A0A964U7Y9-F1
#
_entry.id   AF-A0A964U7Y9-F1
#
_cell.length_a   1.000
_cell.length_b   1.000
_cell.length_c   1.000
_cell.angle_alpha   90.00
_cell.angle_beta   90.00
_cell.angle_gamma   90.00
#
_symmetry.space_group_name_H-M   'P 1'
#
loop_
_entity.id
_entity.type
_entity.pdbx_description
1 polymer ?
#
loop_
_entity_poly.entity_id
_entity_poly.type
_entity_poly.pdbx_seq_one_letter_code
_entity_poly.pdbx_strand_id
1 'polypeptide(L)'
;MTDTAAASTTVTGRLVELGEEQLVLALPGTEYRLHLKIGQRPEGASVGQKLTGTIHARAKRVDKISAGGRYVEPVYGRPRRIQGRVIGGDASSNTLIVQAGPGLALHCVLTDSRQKIADFHMHQMVSFDVEPGARFEAG
;
A
#
# COMPACT_ATOMS: atom_id res chain seq x y z
N MET A 1 12.28 -22.08 19.16
CA MET A 1 11.15 -21.13 19.05
C MET A 1 11.64 -19.97 18.19
N THR A 2 11.34 -20.01 16.89
CA THR A 2 11.69 -18.92 15.96
C THR A 2 10.68 -17.79 16.16
N ASP A 3 11.20 -16.64 16.56
CA ASP A 3 10.46 -15.39 16.68
C ASP A 3 9.94 -14.99 15.28
N THR A 4 8.63 -15.12 15.07
CA THR A 4 7.98 -14.65 13.84
C THR A 4 7.86 -13.13 13.96
N ALA A 5 8.82 -12.41 13.37
CA ALA A 5 8.74 -10.95 13.27
C ALA A 5 7.40 -10.54 12.65
N ALA A 6 6.66 -9.65 13.33
CA ALA A 6 5.41 -9.10 12.82
C ALA A 6 5.66 -8.42 11.46
N ALA A 7 4.79 -8.67 10.48
CA ALA A 7 4.92 -8.05 9.16
C ALA A 7 4.77 -6.53 9.28
N SER A 8 5.76 -5.78 8.77
CA SER A 8 5.70 -4.31 8.77
C SER A 8 4.50 -3.83 7.98
N THR A 9 3.69 -2.97 8.59
CA THR A 9 2.53 -2.31 7.97
C THR A 9 2.87 -0.91 7.45
N THR A 10 4.10 -0.45 7.68
CA THR A 10 4.65 0.81 7.15
C THR A 10 5.58 0.55 5.97
N VAL A 11 5.73 1.59 5.16
CA VAL A 11 6.61 1.63 3.99
C VAL A 11 7.69 2.66 4.23
N THR A 12 8.93 2.32 3.90
CA THR A 12 10.04 3.29 3.80
C THR A 12 10.43 3.46 2.35
N GLY A 13 10.33 4.68 1.84
CA GLY A 13 10.71 5.04 0.48
C GLY A 13 11.63 6.25 0.44
N ARG A 14 12.36 6.43 -0.66
CA ARG A 14 13.07 7.67 -0.93
C ARG A 14 12.10 8.66 -1.57
N LEU A 15 12.00 9.86 -1.00
CA LEU A 15 11.25 10.95 -1.60
C LEU A 15 11.94 11.44 -2.87
N VAL A 16 11.26 11.36 -4.00
CA VAL A 16 11.81 11.77 -5.32
C VAL A 16 11.22 13.10 -5.77
N GLU A 17 9.95 13.33 -5.49
CA GLU A 17 9.27 14.59 -5.78
C GLU A 17 8.36 14.94 -4.61
N LEU A 18 8.26 16.23 -4.29
CA LEU A 18 7.39 16.76 -3.24
C LEU A 18 6.68 18.00 -3.76
N GLY A 19 5.37 17.89 -3.95
CA GLY A 19 4.47 19.02 -4.23
C GLY A 19 3.62 19.36 -3.01
N GLU A 20 2.61 20.22 -3.20
CA GLU A 20 1.70 20.64 -2.13
C GLU A 20 0.69 19.55 -1.76
N GLU A 21 0.12 18.86 -2.76
CA GLU A 21 -0.93 17.85 -2.57
C GLU A 21 -0.49 16.42 -2.89
N GLN A 22 0.73 16.24 -3.38
CA GLN A 22 1.24 14.93 -3.77
C GLN A 22 2.75 14.81 -3.59
N LEU A 23 3.21 13.58 -3.50
CA LEU A 23 4.62 13.23 -3.53
C LEU A 23 4.86 11.99 -4.40
N VAL A 24 6.13 11.76 -4.72
CA VAL A 24 6.58 10.53 -5.38
C VAL A 24 7.56 9.79 -4.47
N LEU A 25 7.23 8.56 -4.09
CA LEU A 25 8.12 7.67 -3.34
C LEU A 25 8.73 6.62 -4.27
N ALA A 26 10.06 6.58 -4.32
CA ALA A 26 10.80 5.45 -4.88
C ALA A 26 10.99 4.37 -3.82
N LEU A 27 10.62 3.13 -4.15
CA LEU A 27 10.71 2.02 -3.22
C LEU A 27 12.06 1.29 -3.34
N PRO A 28 12.81 1.12 -2.24
CA PRO A 28 14.13 0.48 -2.26
C PRO A 28 14.10 -0.93 -2.86
N GLY A 29 15.08 -1.25 -3.70
CA GLY A 29 15.20 -2.57 -4.33
C GLY A 29 14.18 -2.84 -5.44
N THR A 30 13.48 -1.81 -5.92
CA THR A 30 12.52 -1.91 -7.02
C THR A 30 12.59 -0.68 -7.91
N GLU A 31 11.99 -0.75 -9.09
CA GLU A 31 11.82 0.41 -9.99
C GLU A 31 10.56 1.23 -9.69
N TYR A 32 9.78 0.84 -8.67
CA TYR A 32 8.53 1.51 -8.35
C TYR A 32 8.74 2.96 -7.95
N ARG A 33 8.01 3.85 -8.63
CA ARG A 33 7.82 5.25 -8.24
C ARG A 33 6.33 5.50 -8.08
N LEU A 34 5.88 5.50 -6.83
CA LEU A 34 4.47 5.64 -6.50
C LEU A 34 4.11 7.11 -6.31
N HIS A 35 3.15 7.57 -7.11
CA HIS A 35 2.59 8.92 -7.00
C HIS A 35 1.43 8.86 -6.02
N LEU A 36 1.56 9.54 -4.89
CA LEU A 36 0.63 9.45 -3.77
C LEU A 36 0.17 10.84 -3.37
N LYS A 37 -1.12 10.96 -3.05
CA LYS A 37 -1.67 12.18 -2.45
C LYS A 37 -1.13 12.35 -1.02
N ILE A 38 -1.07 13.59 -0.56
CA ILE A 38 -0.76 13.92 0.84
C ILE A 38 -1.82 14.91 1.34
N GLY A 39 -2.25 14.75 2.60
CA GLY A 39 -3.16 15.70 3.23
C GLY A 39 -2.45 16.97 3.71
N GLN A 40 -1.20 16.80 4.14
CA GLN A 40 -0.30 17.87 4.54
C GLN A 40 1.12 17.52 4.10
N ARG A 41 1.91 18.54 3.79
CA ARG A 41 3.34 18.36 3.50
C ARG A 41 4.02 17.77 4.74
N PRO A 42 4.74 16.64 4.63
CA PRO A 42 5.46 16.08 5.77
C PRO A 42 6.52 17.07 6.27
N GLU A 43 6.56 17.28 7.59
CA GLU A 43 7.45 18.24 8.22
C GLU A 43 8.93 17.89 7.97
N GLY A 44 9.75 18.89 7.63
CA GLY A 44 11.18 18.71 7.37
C GLY A 44 11.52 17.88 6.13
N ALA A 45 10.53 17.38 5.38
CA ALA A 45 10.77 16.50 4.25
C ALA A 45 11.43 17.23 3.07
N SER A 46 12.57 16.68 2.63
CA SER A 46 13.31 17.14 1.48
C SER A 46 13.53 16.02 0.47
N VAL A 47 13.50 16.36 -0.83
CA VAL A 47 13.78 15.40 -1.90
C VAL A 47 15.14 14.74 -1.67
N GLY A 48 15.21 13.43 -1.89
CA GLY A 48 16.38 12.59 -1.66
C GLY A 48 16.39 11.91 -0.29
N GLN A 49 15.62 12.39 0.69
CA GLN A 49 15.55 11.78 2.02
C GLN A 49 14.62 10.56 2.04
N LYS A 50 14.79 9.72 3.07
CA LYS A 50 13.85 8.62 3.35
C LYS A 50 12.64 9.17 4.08
N LEU A 51 11.45 8.74 3.67
CA LEU A 51 10.22 8.88 4.42
C LEU A 51 9.71 7.51 4.81
N THR A 52 9.23 7.40 6.04
CA THR A 52 8.53 6.22 6.55
C THR A 52 7.10 6.61 6.88
N GLY A 53 6.14 5.76 6.54
CA GLY A 53 4.75 6.05 6.80
C GLY A 53 3.83 4.97 6.25
N THR A 54 2.55 5.31 6.13
CA THR A 54 1.50 4.40 5.70
C THR A 54 0.96 4.82 4.35
N ILE A 55 0.81 3.86 3.43
CA ILE A 55 0.12 4.07 2.17
C ILE A 55 -1.32 3.60 2.34
N HIS A 56 -2.27 4.51 2.17
CA HIS A 56 -3.70 4.21 2.19
C HIS A 56 -4.26 4.21 0.76
N ALA A 57 -5.15 3.27 0.50
CA ALA A 57 -5.85 3.12 -0.77
C ALA A 57 -7.30 2.68 -0.55
N ARG A 58 -8.08 2.76 -1.61
CA ARG A 58 -9.47 2.27 -1.64
C ARG A 58 -9.54 1.16 -2.69
N ALA A 59 -9.76 -0.06 -2.23
CA ALA A 59 -9.85 -1.23 -3.08
C ALA A 59 -11.28 -1.34 -3.62
N LYS A 60 -11.40 -1.51 -4.93
CA LYS A 60 -12.61 -2.04 -5.55
C LYS A 60 -12.79 -3.51 -5.12
N ARG A 61 -13.67 -4.25 -5.80
CA ARG A 61 -13.83 -5.68 -5.53
C ARG A 61 -12.49 -6.41 -5.50
N VAL A 62 -12.27 -7.15 -4.41
CA VAL A 62 -11.06 -7.92 -4.15
C VAL A 62 -11.27 -9.38 -4.51
N ASP A 63 -10.45 -9.88 -5.43
CA ASP A 63 -10.49 -11.28 -5.85
C ASP A 63 -9.49 -12.10 -5.05
N LYS A 64 -9.93 -13.26 -4.57
CA LYS A 64 -9.06 -14.29 -3.98
C LYS A 64 -8.46 -15.08 -5.13
N ILE A 65 -7.14 -15.16 -5.18
CA ILE A 65 -6.42 -15.86 -6.27
C ILE A 65 -5.46 -16.91 -5.70
N SER A 66 -5.12 -17.91 -6.50
CA SER A 66 -4.25 -19.03 -6.09
C SER A 66 -2.84 -18.96 -6.65
N ALA A 67 -2.55 -18.08 -7.62
CA ALA A 67 -1.28 -18.01 -8.33
C ALA A 67 -0.85 -16.58 -8.66
N GLY A 68 0.43 -16.42 -9.04
CA GLY A 68 1.02 -15.16 -9.47
C GLY A 68 1.97 -14.51 -8.46
N GLY A 69 2.63 -13.44 -8.90
CA GLY A 69 3.58 -12.66 -8.10
C GLY A 69 2.92 -11.60 -7.23
N ARG A 70 3.73 -10.77 -6.57
CA ARG A 70 3.24 -9.57 -5.86
C ARG A 70 3.69 -8.35 -6.66
N TYR A 71 2.77 -7.43 -6.93
CA TYR A 71 3.08 -6.23 -7.70
C TYR A 71 2.08 -5.10 -7.43
N VAL A 72 2.49 -3.90 -7.81
CA VAL A 72 1.61 -2.73 -8.02
C VAL A 72 1.80 -2.25 -9.45
N GLU A 73 0.72 -1.85 -10.10
CA GLU A 73 0.77 -1.26 -11.43
C GLU A 73 0.19 0.17 -11.44
N PRO A 74 0.75 1.06 -12.27
CA PRO A 74 1.97 0.90 -13.07
C PRO A 74 3.25 0.97 -12.21
N VAL A 75 4.42 0.70 -12.81
CA VAL A 75 5.72 0.89 -12.14
C VAL A 75 5.95 2.36 -11.79
N TYR A 76 5.52 3.28 -12.65
CA TYR A 76 5.62 4.72 -12.46
C TYR A 76 4.21 5.33 -12.52
N GLY A 77 3.73 5.86 -11.40
CA GLY A 77 2.43 6.53 -11.35
C GLY A 77 1.61 6.24 -10.10
N ARG A 78 0.35 6.65 -10.13
CA ARG A 78 -0.63 6.31 -9.08
C ARG A 78 -0.91 4.80 -9.10
N PRO A 79 -1.03 4.12 -7.94
CA PRO A 79 -1.51 2.74 -7.90
C PRO A 79 -2.86 2.60 -8.62
N ARG A 80 -2.97 1.58 -9.47
CA ARG A 80 -4.18 1.23 -10.24
C ARG A 80 -4.60 -0.20 -10.02
N ARG A 81 -3.65 -1.12 -10.00
CA ARG A 81 -3.88 -2.54 -9.71
C ARG A 81 -2.84 -3.03 -8.72
N ILE A 82 -3.29 -3.86 -7.78
CA ILE A 82 -2.48 -4.44 -6.74
C ILE A 82 -2.68 -5.95 -6.77
N GLN A 83 -1.59 -6.69 -6.60
CA GLN A 83 -1.62 -8.09 -6.28
C GLN A 83 -0.64 -8.36 -5.14
N GLY A 84 -1.08 -9.05 -4.10
CA GLY A 84 -0.27 -9.22 -2.91
C GLY A 84 -0.80 -10.24 -1.93
N ARG A 85 -0.05 -10.42 -0.84
CA ARG A 85 -0.46 -11.27 0.28
C ARG A 85 -1.13 -10.43 1.35
N VAL A 86 -2.22 -10.92 1.90
CA VAL A 86 -2.82 -10.35 3.11
C VAL A 86 -1.84 -10.52 4.27
N ILE A 87 -1.55 -9.42 4.95
CA ILE A 87 -0.68 -9.39 6.14
C ILE A 87 -1.39 -8.83 7.38
N GLY A 88 -2.65 -8.46 7.25
CA GLY A 88 -3.48 -7.99 8.35
C GLY A 88 -4.75 -7.31 7.86
N GLY A 89 -5.47 -6.71 8.80
CA GLY A 89 -6.67 -5.94 8.53
C GLY A 89 -7.26 -5.31 9.78
N ASP A 90 -8.19 -4.39 9.58
CA ASP A 90 -8.93 -3.70 10.62
C ASP A 90 -10.44 -3.78 10.30
N ALA A 91 -11.19 -4.41 11.20
CA ALA A 91 -12.63 -4.60 11.07
C ALA A 91 -13.42 -3.31 11.30
N SER A 92 -12.91 -2.38 12.11
CA SER A 92 -13.61 -1.12 12.40
C SER A 92 -13.70 -0.21 11.17
N SER A 93 -12.64 -0.20 10.35
CA SER A 93 -12.57 0.58 9.12
C SER A 93 -12.79 -0.25 7.83
N ASN A 94 -13.03 -1.56 7.97
CA ASN A 94 -13.11 -2.51 6.86
C ASN A 94 -11.87 -2.43 5.93
N THR A 95 -10.69 -2.37 6.53
CA THR A 95 -9.40 -2.20 5.84
C THR A 95 -8.66 -3.52 5.74
N LEU A 96 -8.20 -3.86 4.54
CA LEU A 96 -7.31 -4.98 4.25
C LEU A 96 -5.87 -4.49 4.10
N ILE A 97 -4.91 -5.10 4.81
CA ILE A 97 -3.49 -4.76 4.67
C ILE A 97 -2.81 -5.78 3.77
N VAL A 98 -2.23 -5.30 2.66
CA VAL A 98 -1.69 -6.15 1.59
C VAL A 98 -0.22 -5.84 1.36
N GLN A 99 0.62 -6.87 1.43
CA GLN A 99 2.02 -6.80 1.00
C GLN A 99 2.10 -7.05 -0.50
N ALA A 100 2.29 -5.99 -1.27
CA ALA A 100 2.32 -5.99 -2.74
C ALA A 100 3.74 -6.05 -3.33
N GLY A 101 4.77 -6.06 -2.48
CA GLY A 101 6.17 -6.17 -2.90
C GLY A 101 7.13 -6.18 -1.70
N PRO A 102 8.45 -6.29 -1.94
CA PRO A 102 9.45 -6.10 -0.90
C PRO A 102 9.30 -4.71 -0.27
N GLY A 103 9.06 -4.65 1.05
CA GLY A 103 8.89 -3.38 1.77
C GLY A 103 7.65 -2.55 1.39
N LEU A 104 6.71 -3.11 0.62
CA LEU A 104 5.51 -2.40 0.16
C LEU A 104 4.25 -3.00 0.77
N ALA A 105 3.76 -2.36 1.82
CA ALA A 105 2.46 -2.62 2.44
C ALA A 105 1.47 -1.51 2.09
N LEU A 106 0.23 -1.87 1.76
CA LEU A 106 -0.86 -0.92 1.51
C LEU A 106 -2.06 -1.23 2.39
N HIS A 107 -2.63 -0.19 3.00
CA HIS A 107 -3.86 -0.24 3.79
C HIS A 107 -5.03 0.10 2.88
N CYS A 108 -5.82 -0.90 2.51
CA CYS A 108 -6.82 -0.81 1.48
C CYS A 108 -8.22 -0.93 2.08
N VAL A 109 -8.97 0.19 2.15
CA VAL A 109 -10.38 0.16 2.54
C VAL A 109 -11.17 -0.57 1.46
N LEU A 110 -11.95 -1.59 1.85
CA LEU A 110 -12.81 -2.32 0.92
C LEU A 110 -14.05 -1.47 0.58
N THR A 111 -14.24 -1.13 -0.70
CA THR A 111 -15.37 -0.29 -1.13
C THR A 111 -16.57 -1.07 -1.66
N ASP A 112 -16.41 -2.35 -1.99
CA ASP A 112 -17.55 -3.24 -2.27
C ASP A 112 -18.24 -3.60 -0.96
N SER A 113 -19.48 -3.12 -0.77
CA SER A 113 -20.24 -3.30 0.47
C SER A 113 -20.53 -4.77 0.82
N ARG A 114 -20.42 -5.67 -0.17
CA ARG A 114 -20.59 -7.11 0.00
C ARG A 114 -19.35 -7.80 0.57
N GLN A 115 -18.21 -7.11 0.62
CA GLN A 115 -16.95 -7.66 1.12
C GLN A 115 -16.63 -7.08 2.50
N LYS A 116 -16.31 -7.98 3.42
CA LYS A 116 -15.84 -7.67 4.77
C LYS A 116 -14.41 -8.15 4.93
N ILE A 117 -13.66 -7.50 5.82
CA ILE A 117 -12.30 -7.94 6.11
C ILE A 117 -12.24 -9.41 6.57
N ALA A 118 -13.28 -9.88 7.26
CA ALA A 118 -13.42 -11.26 7.72
C ALA A 118 -13.51 -12.30 6.57
N ASP A 119 -13.78 -11.86 5.34
CA ASP A 119 -13.76 -12.73 4.16
C ASP A 119 -12.34 -13.12 3.74
N PHE A 120 -11.30 -12.45 4.25
CA PHE A 120 -9.92 -12.64 3.83
C PHE A 120 -9.07 -13.24 4.96
N HIS A 121 -8.11 -14.08 4.58
CA HIS A 121 -7.25 -14.78 5.54
C HIS A 121 -5.80 -14.32 5.44
N MET A 122 -5.06 -14.41 6.54
CA MET A 122 -3.61 -14.17 6.55
C MET A 122 -2.90 -15.00 5.48
N HIS A 123 -1.93 -14.37 4.81
CA HIS A 123 -1.15 -14.91 3.69
C HIS A 123 -1.93 -15.25 2.41
N GLN A 124 -3.25 -15.06 2.39
CA GLN A 124 -4.04 -15.26 1.18
C GLN A 124 -3.57 -14.31 0.08
N MET A 125 -3.43 -14.85 -1.13
CA MET A 125 -3.17 -14.01 -2.31
C MET A 125 -4.46 -13.36 -2.77
N VAL A 126 -4.37 -12.06 -3.01
CA VAL A 126 -5.47 -11.23 -3.49
C VAL A 126 -5.02 -10.35 -4.65
N SER A 127 -5.95 -10.02 -5.54
CA SER A 127 -5.73 -9.03 -6.60
C SER A 127 -6.95 -8.14 -6.76
N PHE A 128 -6.72 -6.85 -7.01
CA PHE A 128 -7.79 -5.86 -7.10
C PHE A 128 -7.32 -4.58 -7.77
N ASP A 129 -8.31 -3.85 -8.30
CA ASP A 129 -8.12 -2.50 -8.78
C ASP A 129 -8.31 -1.48 -7.64
N VAL A 130 -7.66 -0.33 -7.79
CA VAL A 130 -7.62 0.75 -6.80
C VAL A 130 -8.32 1.98 -7.37
N GLU A 131 -9.18 2.60 -6.57
CA GLU A 131 -9.77 3.90 -6.90
C GLU A 131 -8.68 5.00 -6.93
N PRO A 132 -8.81 6.04 -7.77
CA PRO A 132 -7.91 7.19 -7.70
C PRO A 132 -7.86 7.79 -6.29
N GLY A 133 -6.70 8.28 -5.86
CA GLY A 133 -6.54 8.97 -4.58
C GLY A 133 -5.78 8.19 -3.50
N ALA A 134 -5.02 7.16 -3.85
CA ALA A 134 -4.06 6.55 -2.92
C ALA A 134 -3.16 7.64 -2.30
N ARG A 135 -3.00 7.60 -0.97
CA ARG A 135 -2.35 8.65 -0.19
C ARG A 135 -1.24 8.11 0.70
N PHE A 136 -0.24 8.95 0.95
CA PHE A 136 0.80 8.70 1.93
C PHE A 136 0.52 9.53 3.18
N GLU A 137 0.62 8.89 4.34
CA GLU A 137 0.57 9.51 5.65
C GLU A 137 1.92 9.27 6.33
N ALA A 138 2.66 10.34 6.61
CA ALA A 138 3.95 10.24 7.29
C ALA A 138 3.74 9.77 8.73
N GLY A 139 4.64 8.90 9.21
CA GLY A 139 4.65 8.43 10.60
C GLY A 139 5.57 9.23 11.50
#